data_AF-A0A831K2C0-F1
#
_entry.id   AF-A0A831K2C0-F1
#
_cell.length_a   1.000
_cell.length_b   1.000
_cell.length_c   1.000
_cell.angle_alpha   90.00
_cell.angle_beta   90.00
_cell.angle_gamma   90.00
#
_symmetry.space_group_name_H-M   'P 1'
#
loop_
_entity.id
_entity.type
_entity.pdbx_description
1 polymer ?
#
loop_
_entity_poly.entity_id
_entity_poly.type
_entity_poly.pdbx_seq_one_letter_code
_entity_poly.pdbx_strand_id
1 'polypeptide(L)'
;YIRDTSGKSVFFSPGDIVKIPGSSIRGMTRTLVEIVSWGKFRFFEDRKRLYYRGLADVGSLRRNYNDKITNAKAGYLNYDLNRKSYYIQPAKEKNGETYSQIKDNREFKIEQQSDGTYILCTGKMQGKEKNWLINQPDKDAQIVSLSNKDIDDYKKDSNRNIKWDLLNMAKDKKRYPDEVPCFYTEYSAVKGERRVAFGHTRYFRLPYELTIGEHVPGNLQQEDTVDLPEALFGRESKWATRVFFEDAEIKSEQDDIPEETSPKILSSPKPTTFQHYLIQPDGVSRDNRKHWNDRDAAIRGYKLYWHRNTDQNSQYDWKTSEIDVNENDFKKFLKFKKGANLNELIHDLNFVTVGNDRIKIRSSFYNIPNCEFKNFLREYLLASENLKEKAGIKGAQYTLIQAIKPEVRFKGKIRFENLSDIELGALLFVLNLQGNCFHKLGMAKPLGLGSVEIKPDLWIINRKKRYESLFNNNERWNIEEKETDTRQFSSAFEKFVLNHIPDVDKDNAVNLWDTPRLKTLKTMLDWGKTQKENRLERTRYKEIKHPENGNEFRNRPVLPEPEKIIE
;
A
#
# COMPACT_ATOMS: atom_id res chain seq x y z
N TYR A 1 13.70 -5.58 -7.15
CA TYR A 1 14.01 -4.69 -6.01
C TYR A 1 13.36 -5.27 -4.76
N ILE A 2 14.17 -5.59 -3.74
CA ILE A 2 13.72 -5.93 -2.38
C ILE A 2 14.63 -5.12 -1.42
N ARG A 3 14.07 -4.59 -0.32
CA ARG A 3 14.89 -4.12 0.80
C ARG A 3 15.21 -5.32 1.66
N ASP A 4 16.49 -5.67 1.78
CA ASP A 4 16.90 -6.58 2.84
C ASP A 4 16.89 -5.83 4.19
N THR A 5 16.67 -6.60 5.25
CA THR A 5 16.74 -6.22 6.67
C THR A 5 18.05 -5.49 7.06
N SER A 6 19.12 -5.67 6.29
CA SER A 6 20.40 -4.98 6.44
C SER A 6 20.44 -3.54 5.89
N GLY A 7 19.35 -3.03 5.31
CA GLY A 7 19.32 -1.70 4.68
C GLY A 7 20.02 -1.66 3.32
N LYS A 8 20.47 -2.81 2.79
CA LYS A 8 20.99 -2.94 1.43
C LYS A 8 19.83 -3.01 0.44
N SER A 9 19.82 -2.06 -0.49
CA SER A 9 18.99 -2.09 -1.68
C SER A 9 19.65 -3.01 -2.70
N VAL A 10 19.13 -4.22 -2.89
CA VAL A 10 19.64 -5.10 -3.95
C VAL A 10 18.47 -5.58 -4.80
N PHE A 11 18.69 -5.74 -6.10
CA PHE A 11 17.84 -6.64 -6.87
C PHE A 11 17.96 -8.05 -6.25
N PHE A 12 16.94 -8.90 -6.33
CA PHE A 12 16.98 -10.17 -5.60
C PHE A 12 18.18 -11.00 -6.08
N SER A 13 19.21 -11.07 -5.24
CA SER A 13 20.49 -11.68 -5.57
C SER A 13 20.98 -12.65 -4.50
N PRO A 14 20.22 -13.72 -4.17
CA PRO A 14 20.75 -14.77 -3.32
C PRO A 14 22.03 -15.36 -3.96
N GLY A 15 23.14 -15.27 -3.22
CA GLY A 15 24.46 -15.67 -3.74
C GLY A 15 25.01 -14.76 -4.84
N ASP A 16 24.65 -13.47 -4.82
CA ASP A 16 25.10 -12.41 -5.76
C ASP A 16 24.67 -12.61 -7.23
N ILE A 17 23.76 -13.56 -7.50
CA ILE A 17 23.19 -13.78 -8.83
C ILE A 17 21.84 -13.09 -8.94
N VAL A 18 21.68 -12.17 -9.88
CA VAL A 18 20.42 -11.46 -10.17
C VAL A 18 19.33 -12.45 -10.60
N LYS A 19 18.23 -12.50 -9.85
CA LYS A 19 17.09 -13.40 -10.12
C LYS A 19 15.75 -12.71 -9.90
N ILE A 20 14.71 -13.12 -10.61
CA ILE A 20 13.32 -12.75 -10.29
C ILE A 20 12.78 -13.82 -9.33
N PRO A 21 12.31 -13.45 -8.11
CA PRO A 21 11.79 -14.41 -7.16
C PRO A 21 10.60 -15.18 -7.73
N GLY A 22 10.59 -16.50 -7.59
CA GLY A 22 9.46 -17.36 -7.98
C GLY A 22 8.16 -16.95 -7.26
N SER A 23 8.26 -16.47 -6.02
CA SER A 23 7.13 -15.91 -5.26
C SER A 23 6.50 -14.67 -5.91
N SER A 24 7.30 -13.83 -6.57
CA SER A 24 6.79 -12.67 -7.31
C SER A 24 6.00 -13.13 -8.53
N ILE A 25 6.55 -14.09 -9.29
CA ILE A 25 5.90 -14.65 -10.48
C ILE A 25 4.59 -15.34 -10.05
N ARG A 26 4.63 -16.17 -8.99
CA ARG A 26 3.45 -16.81 -8.40
C ARG A 26 2.36 -15.79 -8.03
N GLY A 27 2.72 -14.71 -7.35
CA GLY A 27 1.76 -13.69 -6.92
C GLY A 27 1.07 -13.01 -8.10
N MET A 28 1.84 -12.63 -9.13
CA MET A 28 1.31 -12.07 -10.37
C MET A 28 0.40 -13.06 -11.11
N THR A 29 0.86 -14.30 -11.32
CA THR A 29 0.09 -15.34 -12.00
C THR A 29 -1.21 -15.62 -11.26
N ARG A 30 -1.17 -15.76 -9.92
CA ARG A 30 -2.37 -16.00 -9.10
C ARG A 30 -3.41 -14.88 -9.25
N THR A 31 -3.00 -13.61 -9.14
CA THR A 31 -3.92 -12.48 -9.29
C THR A 31 -4.57 -12.47 -10.67
N LEU A 32 -3.80 -12.79 -11.73
CA LEU A 32 -4.38 -12.87 -13.07
C LEU A 32 -5.38 -14.03 -13.20
N VAL A 33 -5.07 -15.22 -12.65
CA VAL A 33 -6.03 -16.35 -12.63
C VAL A 33 -7.32 -15.94 -11.92
N GLU A 34 -7.22 -15.30 -10.74
CA GLU A 34 -8.37 -14.79 -9.99
C GLU A 34 -9.25 -13.84 -10.84
N ILE A 35 -8.64 -12.98 -11.65
CA ILE A 35 -9.36 -12.05 -12.55
C ILE A 35 -10.03 -12.79 -13.70
N VAL A 36 -9.26 -13.61 -14.44
CA VAL A 36 -9.72 -14.21 -15.71
C VAL A 36 -10.68 -15.39 -15.50
N SER A 37 -10.68 -15.99 -14.32
CA SER A 37 -11.54 -17.14 -14.00
C SER A 37 -12.75 -16.77 -13.13
N TRP A 38 -13.01 -15.48 -12.91
CA TRP A 38 -14.03 -15.02 -11.94
C TRP A 38 -13.84 -15.67 -10.55
N GLY A 39 -12.58 -15.82 -10.14
CA GLY A 39 -12.24 -16.36 -8.84
C GLY A 39 -12.74 -15.48 -7.70
N LYS A 40 -12.86 -16.09 -6.53
CA LYS A 40 -13.25 -15.43 -5.30
C LYS A 40 -12.25 -14.34 -4.95
N PHE A 41 -12.77 -13.23 -4.44
CA PHE A 41 -11.94 -12.11 -4.00
C PHE A 41 -11.54 -12.38 -2.54
N ARG A 42 -10.36 -12.96 -2.29
CA ARG A 42 -9.92 -13.36 -0.94
C ARG A 42 -8.55 -12.88 -0.50
N PHE A 43 -7.65 -12.52 -1.42
CA PHE A 43 -6.27 -12.21 -1.07
C PHE A 43 -6.10 -10.74 -0.60
N PHE A 44 -6.74 -10.40 0.52
CA PHE A 44 -6.66 -9.10 1.18
C PHE A 44 -7.04 -9.22 2.67
N GLU A 45 -6.81 -8.17 3.46
CA GLU A 45 -7.23 -8.14 4.87
C GLU A 45 -8.73 -7.83 4.99
N ASP A 46 -9.57 -8.86 4.89
CA ASP A 46 -11.04 -8.78 4.89
C ASP A 46 -11.62 -8.10 6.14
N ARG A 47 -11.13 -8.49 7.33
CA ARG A 47 -11.62 -7.98 8.63
C ARG A 47 -11.03 -6.62 9.00
N LYS A 48 -10.23 -6.00 8.14
CA LYS A 48 -9.60 -4.71 8.41
C LYS A 48 -10.62 -3.58 8.30
N ARG A 49 -10.67 -2.71 9.31
CA ARG A 49 -11.32 -1.41 9.23
C ARG A 49 -10.27 -0.35 8.91
N LEU A 50 -10.65 0.61 8.07
CA LEU A 50 -9.81 1.75 7.74
C LEU A 50 -10.09 2.90 8.73
N TYR A 51 -9.14 3.85 8.88
CA TYR A 51 -9.25 4.95 9.84
C TYR A 51 -9.14 6.30 9.14
N TYR A 52 -10.06 7.21 9.42
CA TYR A 52 -10.16 8.49 8.71
C TYR A 52 -10.28 9.68 9.64
N ARG A 53 -9.85 10.83 9.12
CA ARG A 53 -10.11 12.16 9.68
C ARG A 53 -10.73 13.01 8.58
N GLY A 54 -11.98 13.42 8.76
CA GLY A 54 -12.77 14.11 7.74
C GLY A 54 -12.64 15.64 7.72
N LEU A 55 -11.84 16.25 8.60
CA LEU A 55 -11.80 17.72 8.74
C LEU A 55 -11.44 18.50 7.46
N ALA A 56 -10.49 17.98 6.68
CA ALA A 56 -10.02 18.61 5.45
C ALA A 56 -10.86 18.20 4.22
N ASP A 57 -11.86 17.34 4.41
CA ASP A 57 -12.80 16.98 3.37
C ASP A 57 -13.80 18.11 3.11
N VAL A 58 -14.38 18.11 1.92
CA VAL A 58 -15.37 19.11 1.48
C VAL A 58 -16.65 18.46 0.95
N GLY A 59 -16.87 17.17 1.20
CA GLY A 59 -18.04 16.42 0.73
C GLY A 59 -18.66 15.52 1.82
N SER A 60 -19.16 14.35 1.41
CA SER A 60 -19.91 13.41 2.27
C SER A 60 -19.13 13.00 3.53
N LEU A 61 -17.82 12.76 3.39
CA LEU A 61 -16.98 12.26 4.48
C LEU A 61 -16.86 13.28 5.63
N ARG A 62 -16.85 14.58 5.32
CA ARG A 62 -16.82 15.63 6.35
C ARG A 62 -18.06 15.61 7.21
N ARG A 63 -19.25 15.47 6.61
CA ARG A 63 -20.52 15.40 7.36
C ARG A 63 -20.50 14.21 8.30
N ASN A 64 -20.23 13.01 7.78
CA ASN A 64 -20.15 11.79 8.58
C ASN A 64 -19.12 11.86 9.71
N TYR A 65 -17.97 12.49 9.48
CA TYR A 65 -16.96 12.71 10.53
C TYR A 65 -17.45 13.70 11.59
N ASN A 66 -18.02 14.84 11.16
CA ASN A 66 -18.48 15.90 12.06
C ASN A 66 -19.66 15.45 12.93
N ASP A 67 -20.57 14.63 12.41
CA ASP A 67 -21.70 14.11 13.17
C ASP A 67 -21.23 13.36 14.43
N LYS A 68 -20.09 12.70 14.34
CA LYS A 68 -19.46 11.98 15.46
C LYS A 68 -18.54 12.86 16.30
N ILE A 69 -17.76 13.73 15.67
CA ILE A 69 -16.69 14.48 16.37
C ILE A 69 -17.16 15.79 17.02
N THR A 70 -18.24 16.41 16.52
CA THR A 70 -18.69 17.72 17.02
C THR A 70 -19.04 17.64 18.51
N ASN A 71 -19.66 16.54 18.91
CA ASN A 71 -20.06 16.24 20.28
C ASN A 71 -18.97 15.57 21.13
N ALA A 72 -17.71 15.55 20.65
CA ALA A 72 -16.62 14.96 21.40
C ALA A 72 -16.40 15.71 22.72
N LYS A 73 -16.41 14.95 23.82
CA LYS A 73 -16.15 15.43 25.18
C LYS A 73 -14.69 15.14 25.55
N ALA A 74 -14.21 15.84 26.56
CA ALA A 74 -12.94 15.55 27.21
C ALA A 74 -13.17 14.74 28.49
N GLY A 75 -12.16 13.95 28.85
CA GLY A 75 -12.15 13.15 30.05
C GLY A 75 -10.79 12.51 30.26
N TYR A 76 -10.75 11.52 31.13
CA TYR A 76 -9.52 10.94 31.62
C TYR A 76 -9.56 9.42 31.50
N LEU A 77 -8.69 8.88 30.65
CA LEU A 77 -8.55 7.45 30.44
C LEU A 77 -7.80 6.83 31.61
N ASN A 78 -8.38 5.78 32.16
CA ASN A 78 -7.82 4.98 33.24
C ASN A 78 -7.79 3.50 32.89
N TYR A 79 -6.90 2.78 33.58
CA TYR A 79 -6.83 1.32 33.56
C TYR A 79 -7.07 0.78 34.97
N ASP A 80 -8.12 0.00 35.13
CA ASP A 80 -8.41 -0.72 36.36
C ASP A 80 -7.59 -2.01 36.39
N LEU A 81 -6.63 -2.09 37.34
CA LEU A 81 -5.76 -3.26 37.50
C LEU A 81 -6.52 -4.51 37.94
N ASN A 82 -7.58 -4.36 38.74
CA ASN A 82 -8.35 -5.48 39.27
C ASN A 82 -9.25 -6.07 38.19
N ARG A 83 -9.96 -5.21 37.44
CA ARG A 83 -10.86 -5.60 36.36
C ARG A 83 -10.15 -5.84 35.03
N LYS A 84 -8.87 -5.48 34.95
CA LYS A 84 -8.03 -5.51 33.74
C LYS A 84 -8.68 -4.80 32.54
N SER A 85 -9.45 -3.75 32.80
CA SER A 85 -10.24 -3.03 31.79
C SER A 85 -9.94 -1.54 31.79
N TYR A 86 -10.27 -0.88 30.67
CA TYR A 86 -10.15 0.56 30.53
C TYR A 86 -11.51 1.24 30.68
N TYR A 87 -11.50 2.44 31.23
CA TYR A 87 -12.68 3.30 31.32
C TYR A 87 -12.26 4.77 31.22
N ILE A 88 -13.21 5.64 30.91
CA ILE A 88 -13.00 7.09 30.89
C ILE A 88 -13.80 7.72 32.02
N GLN A 89 -13.12 8.49 32.87
CA GLN A 89 -13.75 9.40 33.83
C GLN A 89 -14.06 10.73 33.09
N PRO A 90 -15.32 11.16 32.98
CA PRO A 90 -15.64 12.43 32.36
C PRO A 90 -14.95 13.61 33.06
N ALA A 91 -14.59 14.64 32.31
CA ALA A 91 -14.18 15.92 32.89
C ALA A 91 -15.41 16.73 33.32
N LYS A 92 -15.26 17.58 34.34
CA LYS A 92 -16.33 18.46 34.83
C LYS A 92 -16.85 19.36 33.73
N GLU A 93 -18.16 19.47 33.65
CA GLU A 93 -18.81 20.36 32.70
C GLU A 93 -18.84 21.79 33.26
N LYS A 94 -18.34 22.75 32.47
CA LYS A 94 -18.41 24.18 32.77
C LYS A 94 -19.03 24.87 31.57
N ASN A 95 -20.17 25.53 31.76
CA ASN A 95 -20.94 26.19 30.68
C ASN A 95 -21.25 25.26 29.49
N GLY A 96 -21.59 23.99 29.77
CA GLY A 96 -21.91 23.01 28.72
C GLY A 96 -20.69 22.30 28.09
N GLU A 97 -19.47 22.65 28.49
CA GLU A 97 -18.24 22.15 27.87
C GLU A 97 -17.32 21.47 28.89
N THR A 98 -16.64 20.40 28.45
CA THR A 98 -15.70 19.62 29.27
C THR A 98 -14.24 20.06 29.07
N TYR A 99 -14.01 21.02 28.17
CA TYR A 99 -12.70 21.58 27.83
C TYR A 99 -12.87 22.99 27.27
N SER A 100 -11.76 23.73 27.15
CA SER A 100 -11.70 25.03 26.48
C SER A 100 -10.45 25.15 25.59
N GLN A 101 -10.40 26.19 24.77
CA GLN A 101 -9.23 26.51 23.95
C GLN A 101 -8.34 27.53 24.65
N ILE A 102 -7.03 27.27 24.65
CA ILE A 102 -6.02 28.17 25.19
C ILE A 102 -5.01 28.58 24.12
N LYS A 103 -4.47 29.79 24.21
CA LYS A 103 -3.35 30.23 23.36
C LYS A 103 -2.05 29.67 23.93
N ASP A 104 -1.57 28.60 23.33
CA ASP A 104 -0.32 27.94 23.69
C ASP A 104 0.21 27.26 22.43
N ASN A 105 1.42 27.57 22.00
CA ASN A 105 2.03 27.03 20.77
C ASN A 105 3.26 26.17 21.06
N ARG A 106 3.40 25.67 22.29
CA ARG A 106 4.52 24.81 22.68
C ARG A 106 4.49 23.48 21.92
N GLU A 107 5.63 22.79 21.96
CA GLU A 107 5.73 21.40 21.49
C GLU A 107 4.73 20.48 22.20
N PHE A 108 4.59 19.25 21.73
CA PHE A 108 3.69 18.29 22.38
C PHE A 108 4.01 18.17 23.87
N LYS A 109 3.03 18.46 24.72
CA LYS A 109 3.16 18.44 26.18
C LYS A 109 1.80 18.07 26.78
N ILE A 110 1.83 17.27 27.84
CA ILE A 110 0.70 17.01 28.72
C ILE A 110 1.13 17.54 30.08
N GLU A 111 0.38 18.50 30.62
CA GLU A 111 0.76 19.21 31.84
C GLU A 111 -0.46 19.40 32.74
N GLN A 112 -0.44 18.72 33.89
CA GLN A 112 -1.41 18.95 34.96
C GLN A 112 -1.13 20.30 35.63
N GLN A 113 -2.18 21.04 35.90
CA GLN A 113 -2.14 22.31 36.63
C GLN A 113 -2.45 22.07 38.12
N SER A 114 -2.06 23.01 38.99
CA SER A 114 -2.32 22.93 40.42
C SER A 114 -3.80 22.90 40.78
N ASP A 115 -4.66 23.46 39.92
CA ASP A 115 -6.11 23.42 40.07
C ASP A 115 -6.74 22.10 39.57
N GLY A 116 -5.94 21.12 39.15
CA GLY A 116 -6.39 19.82 38.64
C GLY A 116 -6.85 19.83 37.18
N THR A 117 -6.77 20.96 36.47
CA THR A 117 -6.98 21.00 35.01
C THR A 117 -5.76 20.47 34.25
N TYR A 118 -5.93 20.16 32.97
CA TYR A 118 -4.84 19.62 32.13
C TYR A 118 -4.66 20.40 30.85
N ILE A 119 -3.45 20.88 30.60
CA ILE A 119 -3.04 21.44 29.33
C ILE A 119 -2.57 20.31 28.41
N LEU A 120 -3.18 20.22 27.24
CA LEU A 120 -2.79 19.31 26.18
C LEU A 120 -2.31 20.10 24.95
N CYS A 121 -1.00 20.18 24.80
CA CYS A 121 -0.34 20.71 23.63
C CYS A 121 -0.13 19.60 22.60
N THR A 122 -0.56 19.84 21.37
CA THR A 122 -0.59 18.81 20.32
C THR A 122 0.48 19.05 19.25
N GLY A 123 1.51 19.81 19.61
CA GLY A 123 2.66 20.16 18.77
C GLY A 123 2.45 21.40 17.91
N LYS A 124 3.55 21.92 17.37
CA LYS A 124 3.59 23.08 16.49
C LYS A 124 3.06 22.73 15.09
N MET A 125 2.19 23.59 14.56
CA MET A 125 1.70 23.50 13.19
C MET A 125 1.52 24.92 12.65
N GLN A 126 1.86 25.14 11.38
CA GLN A 126 1.71 26.45 10.74
C GLN A 126 0.26 26.93 10.84
N GLY A 127 0.05 28.17 11.32
CA GLY A 127 -1.27 28.77 11.51
C GLY A 127 -2.04 28.27 12.74
N LYS A 128 -1.43 27.43 13.60
CA LYS A 128 -2.06 26.96 14.83
C LYS A 128 -1.57 27.74 16.04
N GLU A 129 -2.49 28.43 16.69
CA GLU A 129 -2.21 29.22 17.89
C GLU A 129 -2.90 28.68 19.16
N LYS A 130 -3.85 27.75 18.99
CA LYS A 130 -4.69 27.25 20.08
C LYS A 130 -4.45 25.76 20.37
N ASN A 131 -4.43 25.42 21.64
CA ASN A 131 -4.40 24.07 22.19
C ASN A 131 -5.54 23.90 23.21
N TRP A 132 -5.60 22.74 23.87
CA TRP A 132 -6.75 22.37 24.69
C TRP A 132 -6.43 22.44 26.17
N LEU A 133 -7.37 22.98 26.95
CA LEU A 133 -7.40 22.90 28.41
C LEU A 133 -8.58 22.01 28.80
N ILE A 134 -8.31 20.88 29.43
CA ILE A 134 -9.32 19.93 29.90
C ILE A 134 -9.67 20.25 31.35
N ASN A 135 -10.97 20.33 31.66
CA ASN A 135 -11.45 20.58 33.02
C ASN A 135 -11.11 19.41 33.94
N GLN A 136 -11.07 19.66 35.25
CA GLN A 136 -10.82 18.64 36.29
C GLN A 136 -11.67 17.37 36.10
N PRO A 137 -11.20 16.18 36.53
CA PRO A 137 -12.04 14.99 36.58
C PRO A 137 -13.32 15.21 37.38
N ASP A 138 -14.45 14.78 36.84
CA ASP A 138 -15.73 14.77 37.53
C ASP A 138 -15.90 13.44 38.24
N LYS A 139 -15.62 13.39 39.54
CA LYS A 139 -15.67 12.13 40.32
C LYS A 139 -17.10 11.61 40.53
N ASP A 140 -18.10 12.47 40.36
CA ASP A 140 -19.51 12.14 40.58
C ASP A 140 -20.19 11.72 39.27
N ALA A 141 -19.59 12.03 38.12
CA ALA A 141 -20.08 11.61 36.82
C ALA A 141 -19.99 10.08 36.61
N GLN A 142 -21.01 9.54 35.93
CA GLN A 142 -21.01 8.14 35.52
C GLN A 142 -19.83 7.84 34.59
N ILE A 143 -19.05 6.81 34.93
CA ILE A 143 -17.93 6.36 34.11
C ILE A 143 -18.38 5.89 32.73
N VAL A 144 -17.57 6.21 31.72
CA VAL A 144 -17.74 5.71 30.36
C VAL A 144 -16.94 4.41 30.22
N SER A 145 -17.64 3.29 30.22
CA SER A 145 -17.03 1.98 30.01
C SER A 145 -16.59 1.80 28.56
N LEU A 146 -15.38 1.23 28.37
CA LEU A 146 -14.86 0.91 27.05
C LEU A 146 -14.97 -0.59 26.80
N SER A 147 -15.59 -0.98 25.69
CA SER A 147 -15.67 -2.38 25.28
C SER A 147 -14.33 -2.86 24.72
N ASN A 148 -14.12 -4.18 24.69
CA ASN A 148 -12.94 -4.77 24.03
C ASN A 148 -12.84 -4.35 22.54
N LYS A 149 -13.98 -4.14 21.87
CA LYS A 149 -14.01 -3.66 20.47
C LYS A 149 -13.50 -2.23 20.35
N ASP A 150 -13.83 -1.35 21.31
CA ASP A 150 -13.35 0.05 21.31
C ASP A 150 -11.83 0.12 21.51
N ILE A 151 -11.31 -0.73 22.40
CA ILE A 151 -9.87 -0.87 22.64
C ILE A 151 -9.15 -1.44 21.42
N ASP A 152 -9.74 -2.46 20.79
CA ASP A 152 -9.19 -3.07 19.58
C ASP A 152 -9.19 -2.08 18.40
N ASP A 153 -10.28 -1.34 18.20
CA ASP A 153 -10.35 -0.27 17.20
C ASP A 153 -9.28 0.81 17.46
N TYR A 154 -9.05 1.20 18.72
CA TYR A 154 -8.00 2.16 19.04
C TYR A 154 -6.60 1.67 18.62
N LYS A 155 -6.28 0.40 18.94
CA LYS A 155 -4.98 -0.24 18.67
C LYS A 155 -4.72 -0.45 17.17
N LYS A 156 -5.77 -0.73 16.40
CA LYS A 156 -5.69 -1.04 14.97
C LYS A 156 -5.48 0.20 14.07
N ASP A 157 -5.50 1.44 14.59
CA ASP A 157 -5.06 2.62 13.83
C ASP A 157 -3.55 2.59 13.59
N SER A 158 -3.13 2.02 12.47
CA SER A 158 -1.72 1.93 12.05
C SER A 158 -1.04 3.29 11.82
N ASN A 159 -1.80 4.39 11.76
CA ASN A 159 -1.26 5.74 11.62
C ASN A 159 -1.12 6.46 12.96
N ARG A 160 -1.34 5.76 14.09
CA ARG A 160 -1.16 6.31 15.44
C ARG A 160 0.32 6.44 15.75
N ASN A 161 0.68 7.55 16.41
CA ASN A 161 2.05 7.73 16.89
C ASN A 161 2.23 6.93 18.19
N ILE A 162 3.00 5.83 18.13
CA ILE A 162 3.18 4.90 19.25
C ILE A 162 3.86 5.53 20.47
N LYS A 163 4.61 6.65 20.28
CA LYS A 163 5.21 7.42 21.38
C LYS A 163 4.17 7.98 22.34
N TRP A 164 2.99 8.29 21.81
CA TRP A 164 1.86 8.84 22.54
C TRP A 164 0.69 7.89 22.32
N ASP A 165 0.74 6.74 22.98
CA ASP A 165 -0.34 5.76 22.99
C ASP A 165 -1.08 5.85 24.32
N LEU A 166 -2.36 6.25 24.28
CA LEU A 166 -3.19 6.44 25.48
C LEU A 166 -3.28 5.17 26.32
N LEU A 167 -3.37 3.99 25.69
CA LEU A 167 -3.56 2.72 26.40
C LEU A 167 -2.30 2.32 27.16
N ASN A 168 -1.13 2.56 26.58
CA ASN A 168 0.17 2.35 27.23
C ASN A 168 0.38 3.37 28.36
N MET A 169 0.07 4.65 28.10
CA MET A 169 0.17 5.70 29.10
C MET A 169 -0.72 5.41 30.32
N ALA A 170 -1.97 5.01 30.10
CA ALA A 170 -2.91 4.71 31.19
C ALA A 170 -2.49 3.49 32.03
N LYS A 171 -1.68 2.58 31.46
CA LYS A 171 -1.09 1.44 32.16
C LYS A 171 0.19 1.77 32.91
N ASP A 172 0.99 2.70 32.40
CA ASP A 172 2.26 3.10 33.00
C ASP A 172 2.02 4.05 34.19
N LYS A 173 1.57 3.49 35.30
CA LYS A 173 1.30 4.22 36.55
C LYS A 173 2.57 4.76 37.23
N LYS A 174 3.76 4.37 36.78
CA LYS A 174 5.02 4.95 37.28
C LYS A 174 5.26 6.31 36.65
N ARG A 175 5.04 6.41 35.33
CA ARG A 175 5.26 7.65 34.57
C ARG A 175 4.05 8.57 34.56
N TYR A 176 2.85 7.99 34.60
CA TYR A 176 1.57 8.67 34.64
C TYR A 176 0.81 8.16 35.87
N PRO A 177 1.20 8.60 37.08
CA PRO A 177 0.55 8.17 38.33
C PRO A 177 -0.94 8.55 38.34
N ASP A 178 -1.27 9.67 37.72
CA ASP A 178 -2.63 10.18 37.57
C ASP A 178 -3.36 9.61 36.34
N GLU A 179 -4.55 10.15 36.08
CA GLU A 179 -5.40 9.77 34.96
C GLU A 179 -4.91 10.42 33.64
N VAL A 180 -5.04 9.75 32.50
CA VAL A 180 -4.49 10.26 31.23
C VAL A 180 -5.52 11.08 30.48
N PRO A 181 -5.31 12.39 30.23
CA PRO A 181 -6.27 13.21 29.51
C PRO A 181 -6.51 12.71 28.09
N CYS A 182 -7.78 12.68 27.69
CA CYS A 182 -8.21 12.22 26.38
C CYS A 182 -9.47 12.96 25.91
N PHE A 183 -9.77 12.83 24.63
CA PHE A 183 -11.07 13.16 24.06
C PHE A 183 -11.78 11.87 23.65
N TYR A 184 -13.10 11.86 23.77
CA TYR A 184 -13.92 10.74 23.37
C TYR A 184 -15.23 11.20 22.77
N THR A 185 -15.84 10.33 21.97
CA THR A 185 -17.20 10.48 21.47
C THR A 185 -17.92 9.16 21.57
N GLU A 186 -19.20 9.24 21.88
CA GLU A 186 -20.11 8.10 21.90
C GLU A 186 -21.01 8.17 20.69
N TYR A 187 -21.19 7.04 20.02
CA TYR A 187 -22.05 6.96 18.84
C TYR A 187 -22.74 5.60 18.78
N SER A 188 -23.92 5.60 18.16
CA SER A 188 -24.59 4.36 17.79
C SER A 188 -23.99 3.87 16.48
N ALA A 189 -23.37 2.69 16.48
CA ALA A 189 -22.87 2.09 15.26
C ALA A 189 -24.04 1.70 14.34
N VAL A 190 -23.72 1.44 13.08
CA VAL A 190 -24.63 0.99 12.02
C VAL A 190 -25.47 -0.26 12.41
N LYS A 191 -25.06 -1.05 13.41
CA LYS A 191 -25.82 -2.21 13.95
C LYS A 191 -26.59 -1.90 15.25
N GLY A 192 -26.71 -0.63 15.64
CA GLY A 192 -27.37 -0.17 16.88
C GLY A 192 -26.56 -0.33 18.16
N GLU A 193 -25.34 -0.87 18.08
CA GLU A 193 -24.44 -1.05 19.23
C GLU A 193 -23.84 0.30 19.67
N ARG A 194 -23.90 0.63 20.96
CA ARG A 194 -23.17 1.78 21.54
C ARG A 194 -21.67 1.52 21.38
N ARG A 195 -20.97 2.47 20.76
CA ARG A 195 -19.51 2.44 20.60
C ARG A 195 -18.90 3.73 21.16
N VAL A 196 -17.66 3.60 21.63
CA VAL A 196 -16.88 4.75 22.11
C VAL A 196 -15.60 4.84 21.30
N ALA A 197 -15.39 5.96 20.63
CA ALA A 197 -14.11 6.26 19.99
C ALA A 197 -13.39 7.35 20.78
N PHE A 198 -12.08 7.21 20.93
CA PHE A 198 -11.29 8.12 21.76
C PHE A 198 -9.88 8.34 21.18
N GLY A 199 -9.26 9.44 21.59
CA GLY A 199 -7.91 9.79 21.15
C GLY A 199 -7.32 10.96 21.91
N HIS A 200 -6.03 11.22 21.68
CA HIS A 200 -5.33 12.26 22.41
C HIS A 200 -5.90 13.64 22.16
N THR A 201 -6.30 13.95 20.92
CA THR A 201 -6.72 15.30 20.53
C THR A 201 -8.20 15.29 20.16
N ARG A 202 -8.94 16.39 20.35
CA ARG A 202 -10.35 16.53 19.93
C ARG A 202 -10.64 15.95 18.53
N TYR A 203 -9.73 16.15 17.58
CA TYR A 203 -9.90 15.68 16.20
C TYR A 203 -9.15 14.38 15.91
N PHE A 204 -9.40 13.34 16.71
CA PHE A 204 -8.80 12.02 16.50
C PHE A 204 -9.39 11.27 15.29
N ARG A 205 -8.67 10.27 14.76
CA ARG A 205 -9.19 9.47 13.64
C ARG A 205 -10.29 8.54 14.14
N LEU A 206 -11.33 8.38 13.34
CA LEU A 206 -12.41 7.43 13.59
C LEU A 206 -12.19 6.16 12.74
N PRO A 207 -12.51 4.97 13.26
CA PRO A 207 -12.66 3.79 12.43
C PRO A 207 -13.86 3.98 11.50
N TYR A 208 -13.73 3.55 10.24
CA TYR A 208 -14.90 3.28 9.42
C TYR A 208 -15.71 2.13 10.04
N GLU A 209 -17.01 2.18 9.84
CA GLU A 209 -17.97 1.30 10.50
C GLU A 209 -17.99 -0.10 9.89
N LEU A 210 -17.74 -0.19 8.58
CA LEU A 210 -17.67 -1.45 7.85
C LEU A 210 -16.21 -1.85 7.62
N THR A 211 -15.98 -3.14 7.58
CA THR A 211 -14.71 -3.77 7.16
C THR A 211 -14.57 -3.74 5.65
N ILE A 212 -13.35 -3.89 5.12
CA ILE A 212 -13.14 -3.99 3.67
C ILE A 212 -13.93 -5.18 3.10
N GLY A 213 -13.97 -6.31 3.83
CA GLY A 213 -14.70 -7.52 3.43
C GLY A 213 -16.21 -7.33 3.29
N GLU A 214 -16.82 -6.47 4.11
CA GLU A 214 -18.27 -6.15 4.01
C GLU A 214 -18.64 -5.42 2.71
N HIS A 215 -17.66 -4.92 1.94
CA HIS A 215 -17.87 -4.32 0.61
C HIS A 215 -17.61 -5.29 -0.55
N VAL A 216 -17.23 -6.55 -0.28
CA VAL A 216 -17.06 -7.56 -1.33
C VAL A 216 -18.42 -8.17 -1.66
N PRO A 217 -18.84 -8.26 -2.93
CA PRO A 217 -20.08 -8.94 -3.32
C PRO A 217 -20.15 -10.39 -2.80
N GLY A 218 -21.31 -10.83 -2.32
CA GLY A 218 -21.48 -12.14 -1.65
C GLY A 218 -21.12 -13.34 -2.54
N ASN A 219 -21.35 -13.26 -3.85
CA ASN A 219 -20.96 -14.30 -4.81
C ASN A 219 -19.43 -14.51 -4.87
N LEU A 220 -18.63 -13.50 -4.50
CA LEU A 220 -17.17 -13.59 -4.45
C LEU A 220 -16.62 -14.04 -3.09
N GLN A 221 -17.50 -14.30 -2.10
CA GLN A 221 -17.14 -14.71 -0.74
C GLN A 221 -17.48 -16.16 -0.40
N GLN A 222 -18.05 -16.93 -1.34
CA GLN A 222 -18.55 -18.29 -1.05
C GLN A 222 -17.46 -19.20 -0.48
N GLU A 223 -17.69 -19.79 0.69
CA GLU A 223 -16.68 -20.56 1.42
C GLU A 223 -16.62 -22.05 1.03
N ASP A 224 -17.75 -22.61 0.57
CA ASP A 224 -17.98 -24.05 0.46
C ASP A 224 -17.59 -24.63 -0.91
N THR A 225 -17.45 -23.77 -1.92
CA THR A 225 -16.98 -24.17 -3.25
C THR A 225 -15.46 -24.09 -3.31
N VAL A 226 -14.82 -24.78 -4.24
CA VAL A 226 -13.40 -24.56 -4.57
C VAL A 226 -13.35 -23.87 -5.93
N ASP A 227 -12.66 -22.74 -6.03
CA ASP A 227 -12.45 -22.06 -7.30
C ASP A 227 -11.10 -22.43 -7.93
N LEU A 228 -10.88 -22.04 -9.20
CA LEU A 228 -9.64 -22.33 -9.91
C LEU A 228 -8.38 -21.79 -9.21
N PRO A 229 -8.36 -20.56 -8.68
CA PRO A 229 -7.25 -20.07 -7.85
C PRO A 229 -6.94 -20.95 -6.64
N GLU A 230 -7.95 -21.35 -5.85
CA GLU A 230 -7.78 -22.22 -4.69
C GLU A 230 -7.33 -23.64 -5.11
N ALA A 231 -7.84 -24.16 -6.23
CA ALA A 231 -7.45 -25.46 -6.77
C ALA A 231 -5.97 -25.50 -7.21
N LEU A 232 -5.48 -24.44 -7.85
CA LEU A 232 -4.10 -24.35 -8.34
C LEU A 232 -3.10 -24.03 -7.23
N PHE A 233 -3.38 -22.99 -6.44
CA PHE A 233 -2.41 -22.36 -5.55
C PHE A 233 -2.57 -22.76 -4.08
N GLY A 234 -3.60 -23.55 -3.77
CA GLY A 234 -3.91 -24.00 -2.41
C GLY A 234 -4.81 -23.04 -1.64
N ARG A 235 -5.28 -23.52 -0.49
CA ARG A 235 -6.03 -22.75 0.52
C ARG A 235 -5.34 -22.90 1.87
N GLU A 236 -4.98 -21.78 2.47
CA GLU A 236 -4.29 -21.73 3.77
C GLU A 236 -5.03 -22.59 4.81
N SER A 237 -4.27 -23.39 5.55
CA SER A 237 -4.79 -24.33 6.57
C SER A 237 -5.72 -25.44 6.05
N LYS A 238 -5.93 -25.59 4.73
CA LYS A 238 -6.74 -26.68 4.16
C LYS A 238 -5.96 -27.60 3.22
N TRP A 239 -5.28 -27.06 2.21
CA TRP A 239 -4.44 -27.86 1.30
C TRP A 239 -3.34 -27.05 0.63
N ALA A 240 -2.30 -27.75 0.19
CA ALA A 240 -1.12 -27.15 -0.43
C ALA A 240 -1.33 -26.79 -1.92
N THR A 241 -0.42 -25.97 -2.44
CA THR A 241 -0.33 -25.64 -3.87
C THR A 241 0.02 -26.88 -4.70
N ARG A 242 -0.49 -26.95 -5.93
CA ARG A 242 -0.05 -27.91 -6.96
C ARG A 242 0.84 -27.29 -8.02
N VAL A 243 1.14 -25.99 -7.90
CA VAL A 243 2.01 -25.24 -8.80
C VAL A 243 3.17 -24.63 -8.00
N PHE A 244 4.39 -24.83 -8.49
CA PHE A 244 5.64 -24.48 -7.84
C PHE A 244 6.45 -23.58 -8.77
N PHE A 245 6.84 -22.41 -8.28
CA PHE A 245 7.55 -21.39 -9.06
C PHE A 245 9.00 -21.34 -8.58
N GLU A 246 9.93 -21.68 -9.46
CA GLU A 246 11.37 -21.50 -9.22
C GLU A 246 11.75 -20.03 -9.49
N ASP A 247 12.88 -19.60 -8.92
CA ASP A 247 13.44 -18.30 -9.24
C ASP A 247 13.87 -18.26 -10.71
N ALA A 248 13.55 -17.17 -11.42
CA ALA A 248 14.00 -17.00 -12.79
C ALA A 248 15.39 -16.35 -12.78
N GLU A 249 16.36 -17.05 -13.34
CA GLU A 249 17.75 -16.60 -13.41
C GLU A 249 17.99 -15.75 -14.64
N ILE A 250 18.82 -14.71 -14.50
CA ILE A 250 19.22 -13.87 -15.61
C ILE A 250 20.02 -14.69 -16.64
N LYS A 251 19.79 -14.46 -17.94
CA LYS A 251 20.52 -15.13 -19.02
C LYS A 251 21.77 -14.38 -19.51
N SER A 252 21.99 -13.14 -19.10
CA SER A 252 23.05 -12.26 -19.62
C SER A 252 24.33 -12.24 -18.78
N GLU A 253 25.41 -11.76 -19.42
CA GLU A 253 26.71 -11.46 -18.80
C GLU A 253 26.69 -10.09 -18.07
N GLN A 254 27.67 -9.83 -17.20
CA GLN A 254 27.67 -8.91 -16.04
C GLN A 254 27.24 -7.42 -16.21
N ASP A 255 26.99 -6.90 -17.42
CA ASP A 255 26.73 -5.46 -17.69
C ASP A 255 25.27 -4.98 -17.49
N ASP A 256 24.41 -5.84 -16.93
CA ASP A 256 22.98 -5.55 -16.72
C ASP A 256 22.61 -5.11 -15.30
N ILE A 257 23.58 -5.03 -14.38
CA ILE A 257 23.39 -4.48 -13.03
C ILE A 257 23.56 -2.96 -13.10
N PRO A 258 22.49 -2.16 -13.02
CA PRO A 258 22.60 -0.72 -13.11
C PRO A 258 23.05 -0.10 -11.79
N GLU A 259 23.69 1.07 -11.88
CA GLU A 259 23.99 1.87 -10.70
C GLU A 259 22.71 2.29 -9.95
N GLU A 260 22.87 2.58 -8.66
CA GLU A 260 21.78 3.02 -7.81
C GLU A 260 21.21 4.37 -8.24
N THR A 261 19.91 4.52 -8.07
CA THR A 261 19.23 5.80 -8.23
C THR A 261 18.10 5.94 -7.22
N SER A 262 17.59 7.17 -7.07
CA SER A 262 16.39 7.41 -6.26
C SER A 262 15.17 7.58 -7.15
N PRO A 263 14.09 6.80 -6.95
CA PRO A 263 12.83 7.04 -7.63
C PRO A 263 12.16 8.31 -7.11
N LYS A 264 11.19 8.84 -7.87
CA LYS A 264 10.26 9.86 -7.40
C LYS A 264 9.46 9.35 -6.20
N ILE A 265 9.27 10.23 -5.22
CA ILE A 265 8.54 9.92 -3.99
C ILE A 265 7.05 9.94 -4.29
N LEU A 266 6.40 8.78 -4.14
CA LEU A 266 4.95 8.67 -4.23
C LEU A 266 4.35 8.64 -2.83
N SER A 267 3.28 9.40 -2.63
CA SER A 267 2.50 9.32 -1.40
C SER A 267 1.81 7.96 -1.27
N SER A 268 1.70 7.46 -0.04
CA SER A 268 0.89 6.28 0.25
C SER A 268 -0.61 6.60 0.12
N PRO A 269 -1.44 5.65 -0.37
CA PRO A 269 -2.88 5.84 -0.43
C PRO A 269 -3.43 6.13 0.97
N LYS A 270 -4.32 7.11 1.08
CA LYS A 270 -4.97 7.46 2.34
C LYS A 270 -6.33 6.76 2.42
N PRO A 271 -6.79 6.34 3.62
CA PRO A 271 -8.15 5.83 3.83
C PRO A 271 -9.26 6.75 3.28
N THR A 272 -9.00 8.05 3.24
CA THR A 272 -9.89 9.08 2.69
C THR A 272 -9.96 9.09 1.16
N THR A 273 -9.20 8.24 0.46
CA THR A 273 -9.19 8.08 -1.01
C THR A 273 -10.14 6.94 -1.44
N PHE A 274 -11.26 6.79 -0.76
CA PHE A 274 -12.23 5.70 -0.96
C PHE A 274 -12.81 5.65 -2.39
N GLN A 275 -12.92 6.80 -3.06
CA GLN A 275 -13.54 6.90 -4.39
C GLN A 275 -12.76 6.19 -5.51
N HIS A 276 -11.56 5.71 -5.22
CA HIS A 276 -10.76 4.91 -6.14
C HIS A 276 -10.94 3.40 -5.93
N TYR A 277 -11.42 3.00 -4.74
CA TYR A 277 -11.52 1.62 -4.31
C TYR A 277 -12.97 1.13 -4.20
N LEU A 278 -13.95 2.03 -4.18
CA LEU A 278 -15.37 1.73 -4.17
C LEU A 278 -16.01 2.17 -5.49
N ILE A 279 -16.94 1.38 -6.00
CA ILE A 279 -17.78 1.75 -7.15
C ILE A 279 -18.57 2.99 -6.80
N GLN A 280 -18.50 4.00 -7.66
CA GLN A 280 -19.20 5.26 -7.51
C GLN A 280 -20.33 5.32 -8.54
N PRO A 281 -21.49 5.92 -8.22
CA PRO A 281 -22.51 6.20 -9.23
C PRO A 281 -21.96 7.11 -10.33
N ASP A 282 -22.41 6.90 -11.56
CA ASP A 282 -22.01 7.74 -12.69
C ASP A 282 -22.43 9.20 -12.48
N GLY A 283 -21.53 10.14 -12.80
CA GLY A 283 -21.77 11.56 -12.62
C GLY A 283 -21.92 12.02 -11.16
N VAL A 284 -21.61 11.17 -10.18
CA VAL A 284 -21.85 11.49 -8.76
C VAL A 284 -21.16 12.78 -8.32
N SER A 285 -21.94 13.67 -7.70
CA SER A 285 -21.41 14.89 -7.11
C SER A 285 -20.49 14.56 -5.94
N ARG A 286 -19.57 15.47 -5.63
CA ARG A 286 -18.62 15.29 -4.51
C ARG A 286 -19.32 15.01 -3.18
N ASP A 287 -20.49 15.60 -2.97
CA ASP A 287 -21.23 15.53 -1.71
C ASP A 287 -22.01 14.23 -1.56
N ASN A 288 -22.15 13.44 -2.62
CA ASN A 288 -22.93 12.20 -2.64
C ASN A 288 -22.07 10.95 -2.93
N ARG A 289 -20.74 11.09 -2.89
CA ARG A 289 -19.83 9.96 -3.12
C ARG A 289 -19.92 8.94 -2.01
N LYS A 290 -19.96 7.67 -2.43
CA LYS A 290 -19.95 6.50 -1.55
C LYS A 290 -18.58 6.29 -0.94
N HIS A 291 -18.52 6.07 0.36
CA HIS A 291 -17.35 5.78 1.17
C HIS A 291 -17.52 4.50 2.00
N TRP A 292 -16.51 4.11 2.78
CA TRP A 292 -16.47 2.86 3.54
C TRP A 292 -17.51 2.73 4.69
N ASN A 293 -18.40 3.70 4.88
CA ASN A 293 -19.56 3.55 5.79
C ASN A 293 -20.86 3.23 5.03
N ASP A 294 -20.87 3.30 3.69
CA ASP A 294 -22.07 3.04 2.90
C ASP A 294 -22.18 1.53 2.60
N ARG A 295 -23.23 0.90 3.13
CA ARG A 295 -23.44 -0.56 3.02
C ARG A 295 -23.64 -1.05 1.58
N ASP A 296 -24.14 -0.19 0.71
CA ASP A 296 -24.40 -0.47 -0.69
C ASP A 296 -23.23 -0.07 -1.61
N ALA A 297 -22.07 0.27 -1.03
CA ALA A 297 -20.84 0.51 -1.79
C ALA A 297 -20.11 -0.82 -2.02
N ALA A 298 -19.97 -1.24 -3.27
CA ALA A 298 -19.18 -2.41 -3.62
C ALA A 298 -17.71 -2.02 -3.86
N ILE A 299 -16.79 -2.93 -3.54
CA ILE A 299 -15.38 -2.79 -3.92
C ILE A 299 -15.25 -2.76 -5.44
N ARG A 300 -14.39 -1.87 -5.95
CA ARG A 300 -14.20 -1.68 -7.40
C ARG A 300 -13.49 -2.86 -8.07
N GLY A 301 -12.64 -3.58 -7.34
CA GLY A 301 -11.95 -4.77 -7.83
C GLY A 301 -10.43 -4.74 -7.61
N TYR A 302 -9.70 -5.32 -8.55
CA TYR A 302 -8.26 -5.54 -8.43
C TYR A 302 -7.44 -4.29 -8.76
N LYS A 303 -6.38 -4.07 -7.96
CA LYS A 303 -5.46 -2.97 -8.20
C LYS A 303 -4.41 -3.35 -9.24
N LEU A 304 -4.53 -2.75 -10.42
CA LEU A 304 -3.57 -2.90 -11.52
C LEU A 304 -2.80 -1.60 -11.76
N TYR A 305 -1.67 -1.72 -12.46
CA TYR A 305 -0.81 -0.59 -12.81
C TYR A 305 -0.61 -0.53 -14.31
N TRP A 306 -0.81 0.65 -14.88
CA TRP A 306 -0.50 0.93 -16.27
C TRP A 306 0.98 0.67 -16.60
N HIS A 307 1.25 0.05 -17.74
CA HIS A 307 2.57 0.12 -18.36
C HIS A 307 2.97 1.57 -18.60
N ARG A 308 4.23 1.97 -18.49
CA ARG A 308 4.64 3.35 -18.82
C ARG A 308 5.91 3.27 -19.64
N ASN A 309 5.91 3.96 -20.77
CA ASN A 309 7.10 4.29 -21.52
C ASN A 309 7.32 5.80 -21.32
N THR A 310 8.42 6.19 -20.69
CA THR A 310 8.66 7.58 -20.27
C THR A 310 10.03 8.00 -20.73
N ASP A 311 10.10 9.14 -21.40
CA ASP A 311 11.38 9.71 -21.82
C ASP A 311 12.22 10.12 -20.62
N GLN A 312 13.53 9.87 -20.72
CA GLN A 312 14.49 10.29 -19.71
C GLN A 312 14.46 11.80 -19.57
N ASN A 313 14.58 12.30 -18.33
CA ASN A 313 14.56 13.72 -18.00
C ASN A 313 13.24 14.45 -18.32
N SER A 314 12.17 13.73 -18.67
CA SER A 314 10.83 14.32 -18.78
C SER A 314 10.18 14.51 -17.39
N GLN A 315 9.12 15.33 -17.32
CA GLN A 315 8.32 15.46 -16.10
C GLN A 315 7.68 14.13 -15.66
N TYR A 316 7.60 13.15 -16.56
CA TYR A 316 7.04 11.82 -16.30
C TYR A 316 8.10 10.76 -15.97
N ASP A 317 9.39 11.08 -16.02
CA ASP A 317 10.48 10.18 -15.65
C ASP A 317 10.22 9.60 -14.24
N TRP A 318 10.54 8.34 -14.03
CA TRP A 318 10.38 7.70 -12.73
C TRP A 318 11.50 8.08 -11.75
N LYS A 319 12.67 8.50 -12.25
CA LYS A 319 13.81 8.93 -11.44
C LYS A 319 13.54 10.32 -10.85
N THR A 320 14.02 10.55 -9.64
CA THR A 320 14.04 11.89 -9.08
C THR A 320 15.17 12.70 -9.72
N SER A 321 14.87 13.93 -10.14
CA SER A 321 15.86 14.88 -10.68
C SER A 321 16.46 15.79 -9.60
N GLU A 322 15.85 15.84 -8.41
CA GLU A 322 16.32 16.66 -7.29
C GLU A 322 16.13 15.91 -5.95
N ILE A 323 17.16 15.94 -5.11
CA ILE A 323 17.13 15.42 -3.74
C ILE A 323 17.18 16.60 -2.76
N ASP A 324 16.21 16.68 -1.86
CA ASP A 324 16.12 17.71 -0.82
C ASP A 324 16.21 17.05 0.57
N VAL A 325 17.24 17.41 1.34
CA VAL A 325 17.43 16.92 2.71
C VAL A 325 17.50 18.08 3.71
N ASN A 326 17.07 17.83 4.96
CA ASN A 326 17.20 18.81 6.02
C ASN A 326 18.67 19.03 6.38
N GLU A 327 19.10 20.29 6.38
CA GLU A 327 20.50 20.67 6.57
C GLU A 327 20.98 20.32 7.98
N ASN A 328 20.21 20.69 9.00
CA ASN A 328 20.53 20.40 10.39
C ASN A 328 20.69 18.89 10.67
N ASP A 329 19.78 18.07 10.16
CA ASP A 329 19.85 16.62 10.32
C ASP A 329 21.05 16.03 9.56
N PHE A 330 21.34 16.50 8.34
CA PHE A 330 22.51 16.02 7.59
C PHE A 330 23.84 16.43 8.27
N LYS A 331 23.94 17.66 8.79
CA LYS A 331 25.11 18.12 9.55
C LYS A 331 25.34 17.30 10.82
N LYS A 332 24.27 16.97 11.57
CA LYS A 332 24.35 16.06 12.73
C LYS A 332 24.85 14.67 12.32
N PHE A 333 24.35 14.14 11.20
CA PHE A 333 24.81 12.87 10.64
C PHE A 333 26.31 12.89 10.30
N LEU A 334 26.79 13.93 9.59
CA LEU A 334 28.21 14.08 9.25
C LEU A 334 29.09 14.16 10.51
N LYS A 335 28.65 14.94 11.51
CA LYS A 335 29.33 15.03 12.81
C LYS A 335 29.43 13.67 13.50
N PHE A 336 28.36 12.88 13.46
CA PHE A 336 28.34 11.53 14.03
C PHE A 336 29.28 10.56 13.28
N LYS A 337 29.36 10.65 11.94
CA LYS A 337 30.05 9.65 11.13
C LYS A 337 31.55 9.85 11.00
N LYS A 338 32.06 11.08 11.05
CA LYS A 338 33.51 11.37 10.89
C LYS A 338 33.93 12.82 11.21
N GLY A 339 33.02 13.68 11.70
CA GLY A 339 33.31 15.10 11.88
C GLY A 339 33.47 15.89 10.56
N ALA A 340 33.08 15.30 9.42
CA ALA A 340 33.24 15.91 8.10
C ALA A 340 32.48 17.24 7.99
N ASN A 341 33.10 18.22 7.35
CA ASN A 341 32.52 19.54 7.14
C ASN A 341 31.71 19.56 5.84
N LEU A 342 30.43 19.92 5.94
CA LEU A 342 29.55 20.01 4.77
C LEU A 342 30.11 20.95 3.69
N ASN A 343 30.67 22.09 4.07
CA ASN A 343 31.13 23.10 3.12
C ASN A 343 32.32 22.59 2.30
N GLU A 344 33.21 21.80 2.91
CA GLU A 344 34.34 21.16 2.23
C GLU A 344 33.85 20.09 1.25
N LEU A 345 32.87 19.27 1.66
CA LEU A 345 32.33 18.19 0.83
C LEU A 345 31.61 18.67 -0.44
N ILE A 346 31.09 19.90 -0.43
CA ILE A 346 30.26 20.45 -1.53
C ILE A 346 30.95 21.57 -2.31
N HIS A 347 32.17 21.96 -1.96
CA HIS A 347 32.86 23.13 -2.51
C HIS A 347 32.87 23.15 -4.06
N ASP A 348 33.13 22.00 -4.68
CA ASP A 348 33.22 21.87 -6.15
C ASP A 348 31.93 21.34 -6.80
N LEU A 349 30.83 21.28 -6.04
CA LEU A 349 29.56 20.69 -6.49
C LEU A 349 28.52 21.77 -6.81
N ASN A 350 28.61 22.34 -8.01
CA ASN A 350 27.70 23.41 -8.49
C ASN A 350 26.21 23.02 -8.55
N PHE A 351 25.90 21.72 -8.48
CA PHE A 351 24.52 21.20 -8.43
C PHE A 351 23.98 21.09 -7.00
N VAL A 352 24.77 21.43 -5.97
CA VAL A 352 24.35 21.43 -4.56
C VAL A 352 24.18 22.87 -4.09
N THR A 353 23.02 23.18 -3.51
CA THR A 353 22.74 24.49 -2.92
C THR A 353 22.24 24.31 -1.49
N VAL A 354 22.75 25.13 -0.57
CA VAL A 354 22.35 25.13 0.85
C VAL A 354 21.61 26.42 1.16
N GLY A 355 20.42 26.31 1.74
CA GLY A 355 19.61 27.48 2.12
C GLY A 355 18.27 27.08 2.72
N ASN A 356 17.72 27.95 3.58
CA ASN A 356 16.44 27.72 4.26
C ASN A 356 16.37 26.39 5.05
N ASP A 357 17.44 26.01 5.75
CA ASP A 357 17.58 24.74 6.50
C ASP A 357 17.43 23.49 5.61
N ARG A 358 17.72 23.63 4.31
CA ARG A 358 17.67 22.57 3.31
C ARG A 358 18.96 22.52 2.48
N ILE A 359 19.35 21.31 2.12
CA ILE A 359 20.37 21.03 1.11
C ILE A 359 19.64 20.49 -0.11
N LYS A 360 19.67 21.23 -1.21
CA LYS A 360 19.08 20.82 -2.49
C LYS A 360 20.17 20.36 -3.43
N ILE A 361 20.04 19.13 -3.91
CA ILE A 361 20.93 18.48 -4.85
C ILE A 361 20.17 18.36 -6.17
N ARG A 362 20.45 19.27 -7.11
CA ARG A 362 19.79 19.36 -8.43
C ARG A 362 20.36 18.34 -9.42
N SER A 363 20.45 17.09 -8.98
CA SER A 363 20.91 15.98 -9.78
C SER A 363 20.23 14.70 -9.30
N SER A 364 20.00 13.76 -10.22
CA SER A 364 19.60 12.41 -9.83
C SER A 364 20.75 11.73 -9.10
N PHE A 365 20.46 10.87 -8.12
CA PHE A 365 21.51 10.17 -7.36
C PHE A 365 22.51 9.42 -8.28
N TYR A 366 21.99 8.85 -9.36
CA TYR A 366 22.77 8.19 -10.41
C TYR A 366 23.83 9.14 -11.02
N ASN A 367 23.44 10.36 -11.39
CA ASN A 367 24.31 11.34 -12.06
C ASN A 367 25.31 12.05 -11.12
N ILE A 368 25.26 11.82 -9.81
CA ILE A 368 26.24 12.41 -8.88
C ILE A 368 27.60 11.73 -9.14
N PRO A 369 28.71 12.49 -9.28
CA PRO A 369 30.05 11.92 -9.39
C PRO A 369 30.37 10.99 -8.22
N ASN A 370 31.18 9.96 -8.45
CA ASN A 370 31.63 9.09 -7.36
C ASN A 370 32.64 9.82 -6.47
N CYS A 371 32.13 10.53 -5.46
CA CYS A 371 32.89 11.35 -4.52
C CYS A 371 32.45 11.07 -3.07
N GLU A 372 33.21 11.60 -2.11
CA GLU A 372 32.92 11.42 -0.69
C GLU A 372 31.51 11.92 -0.30
N PHE A 373 31.06 13.03 -0.91
CA PHE A 373 29.70 13.52 -0.73
C PHE A 373 28.63 12.50 -1.16
N LYS A 374 28.79 11.83 -2.32
CA LYS A 374 27.85 10.79 -2.78
C LYS A 374 27.76 9.64 -1.77
N ASN A 375 28.88 9.25 -1.17
CA ASN A 375 28.95 8.19 -0.18
C ASN A 375 28.23 8.57 1.12
N PHE A 376 28.48 9.76 1.67
CA PHE A 376 27.77 10.23 2.86
C PHE A 376 26.27 10.42 2.60
N LEU A 377 25.91 10.96 1.44
CA LEU A 377 24.52 11.08 1.03
C LEU A 377 23.87 9.69 0.98
N ARG A 378 24.50 8.71 0.33
CA ARG A 378 24.03 7.32 0.27
C ARG A 378 23.73 6.75 1.66
N GLU A 379 24.69 6.85 2.59
CA GLU A 379 24.54 6.35 3.95
C GLU A 379 23.41 7.07 4.71
N TYR A 380 23.28 8.38 4.53
CA TYR A 380 22.21 9.16 5.16
C TYR A 380 20.83 8.79 4.61
N LEU A 381 20.70 8.61 3.28
CA LEU A 381 19.46 8.20 2.64
C LEU A 381 19.04 6.77 3.05
N LEU A 382 20.01 5.91 3.35
CA LEU A 382 19.80 4.52 3.80
C LEU A 382 19.90 4.33 5.32
N ALA A 383 19.92 5.42 6.10
CA ALA A 383 20.07 5.36 7.55
C ALA A 383 19.01 4.46 8.21
N SER A 384 19.45 3.49 9.01
CA SER A 384 18.56 2.62 9.80
C SER A 384 17.97 3.37 10.99
N GLU A 385 16.86 2.89 11.56
CA GLU A 385 16.22 3.53 12.73
C GLU A 385 17.18 3.64 13.93
N ASN A 386 18.00 2.62 14.18
CA ASN A 386 19.03 2.65 15.23
C ASN A 386 20.07 3.74 14.97
N LEU A 387 20.53 3.90 13.72
CA LEU A 387 21.45 4.97 13.36
C LEU A 387 20.80 6.35 13.57
N LYS A 388 19.54 6.49 13.14
CA LYS A 388 18.76 7.73 13.30
C LYS A 388 18.65 8.14 14.77
N GLU A 389 18.34 7.18 15.64
CA GLU A 389 18.25 7.39 17.09
C GLU A 389 19.59 7.81 17.69
N LYS A 390 20.68 7.08 17.40
CA LYS A 390 22.03 7.40 17.90
C LYS A 390 22.55 8.75 17.43
N ALA A 391 22.28 9.13 16.18
CA ALA A 391 22.71 10.39 15.60
C ALA A 391 21.75 11.56 15.91
N GLY A 392 20.58 11.30 16.50
CA GLY A 392 19.57 12.33 16.80
C GLY A 392 19.00 13.02 15.55
N ILE A 393 18.83 12.25 14.47
CA ILE A 393 18.34 12.72 13.16
C ILE A 393 16.98 12.07 12.82
N LYS A 394 16.17 12.73 11.98
CA LYS A 394 14.92 12.13 11.48
C LYS A 394 15.15 11.28 10.22
N GLY A 395 16.26 11.52 9.51
CA GLY A 395 16.61 10.86 8.25
C GLY A 395 15.87 11.43 7.04
N ALA A 396 16.16 10.89 5.86
CA ALA A 396 15.53 11.30 4.61
C ALA A 396 14.32 10.43 4.23
N GLN A 397 13.43 11.00 3.42
CA GLN A 397 12.28 10.29 2.82
C GLN A 397 12.62 9.54 1.52
N TYR A 398 13.81 9.77 0.97
CA TYR A 398 14.26 9.14 -0.26
C TYR A 398 14.66 7.68 -0.01
N THR A 399 14.63 6.89 -1.07
CA THR A 399 15.12 5.52 -1.07
C THR A 399 16.04 5.34 -2.26
N LEU A 400 17.01 4.45 -2.15
CA LEU A 400 17.84 4.06 -3.29
C LEU A 400 17.37 2.69 -3.80
N ILE A 401 17.36 2.56 -5.12
CA ILE A 401 16.99 1.35 -5.84
C ILE A 401 17.96 1.08 -7.01
N GLN A 402 18.11 -0.19 -7.36
CA GLN A 402 18.67 -0.64 -8.63
C GLN A 402 17.55 -1.24 -9.49
N ALA A 403 17.32 -0.67 -10.66
CA ALA A 403 16.25 -1.07 -11.58
C ALA A 403 16.86 -1.60 -12.89
N ILE A 404 16.66 -2.89 -13.17
CA ILE A 404 17.22 -3.57 -14.35
C ILE A 404 16.88 -2.84 -15.63
N LYS A 405 17.85 -2.81 -16.56
CA LYS A 405 17.69 -2.23 -17.90
C LYS A 405 16.57 -2.94 -18.69
N PRO A 406 15.94 -2.27 -19.66
CA PRO A 406 15.02 -2.92 -20.59
C PRO A 406 15.68 -4.09 -21.34
N GLU A 407 14.86 -5.02 -21.84
CA GLU A 407 15.26 -6.13 -22.74
C GLU A 407 16.14 -7.24 -22.14
N VAL A 408 16.40 -7.18 -20.83
CA VAL A 408 17.10 -8.25 -20.10
C VAL A 408 16.23 -9.51 -20.02
N ARG A 409 16.82 -10.67 -20.36
CA ARG A 409 16.12 -11.96 -20.42
C ARG A 409 16.36 -12.78 -19.16
N PHE A 410 15.30 -13.41 -18.67
CA PHE A 410 15.32 -14.33 -17.54
C PHE A 410 14.81 -15.72 -17.97
N LYS A 411 15.28 -16.77 -17.30
CA LYS A 411 14.77 -18.14 -17.45
C LYS A 411 14.42 -18.69 -16.08
N GLY A 412 13.15 -19.04 -15.90
CA GLY A 412 12.68 -19.76 -14.72
C GLY A 412 11.95 -21.03 -15.13
N LYS A 413 11.57 -21.82 -14.13
CA LYS A 413 10.77 -23.02 -14.33
C LYS A 413 9.55 -22.98 -13.41
N ILE A 414 8.40 -23.35 -13.96
CA ILE A 414 7.18 -23.56 -13.19
C ILE A 414 6.88 -25.05 -13.28
N ARG A 415 6.81 -25.72 -12.13
CA ARG A 415 6.48 -27.14 -12.02
C ARG A 415 5.05 -27.27 -11.54
N PHE A 416 4.36 -28.30 -11.99
CA PHE A 416 3.01 -28.58 -11.55
C PHE A 416 2.80 -30.08 -11.37
N GLU A 417 1.76 -30.44 -10.62
CA GLU A 417 1.41 -31.83 -10.34
C GLU A 417 -0.07 -32.08 -10.59
N ASN A 418 -0.37 -33.05 -11.47
CA ASN A 418 -1.71 -33.57 -11.74
C ASN A 418 -2.78 -32.47 -11.93
N LEU A 419 -2.49 -31.49 -12.79
CA LEU A 419 -3.47 -30.49 -13.19
C LEU A 419 -4.40 -31.06 -14.26
N SER A 420 -5.69 -30.77 -14.16
CA SER A 420 -6.64 -31.04 -15.24
C SER A 420 -6.37 -30.13 -16.44
N ASP A 421 -6.96 -30.44 -17.59
CA ASP A 421 -6.81 -29.63 -18.80
C ASP A 421 -7.28 -28.18 -18.59
N ILE A 422 -8.34 -28.00 -17.79
CA ILE A 422 -8.89 -26.69 -17.42
C ILE A 422 -7.93 -25.93 -16.52
N GLU A 423 -7.35 -26.59 -15.52
CA GLU A 423 -6.41 -25.99 -14.57
C GLU A 423 -5.10 -25.59 -15.24
N LEU A 424 -4.55 -26.47 -16.09
CA LEU A 424 -3.36 -26.17 -16.88
C LEU A 424 -3.66 -25.06 -17.91
N GLY A 425 -4.85 -25.08 -18.50
CA GLY A 425 -5.35 -24.03 -19.39
C GLY A 425 -5.40 -22.67 -18.71
N ALA A 426 -5.90 -22.59 -17.47
CA ALA A 426 -5.94 -21.34 -16.70
C ALA A 426 -4.52 -20.77 -16.47
N LEU A 427 -3.55 -21.64 -16.14
CA LEU A 427 -2.16 -21.24 -15.94
C LEU A 427 -1.52 -20.73 -17.23
N LEU A 428 -1.69 -21.45 -18.33
CA LEU A 428 -1.15 -21.08 -19.64
C LEU A 428 -1.79 -19.80 -20.20
N PHE A 429 -3.10 -19.63 -20.01
CA PHE A 429 -3.84 -18.45 -20.46
C PHE A 429 -3.30 -17.15 -19.87
N VAL A 430 -2.93 -17.17 -18.58
CA VAL A 430 -2.39 -15.96 -17.92
C VAL A 430 -0.88 -15.79 -18.09
N LEU A 431 -0.13 -16.86 -18.39
CA LEU A 431 1.30 -16.78 -18.65
C LEU A 431 1.59 -16.34 -20.10
N ASN A 432 0.81 -16.83 -21.05
CA ASN A 432 0.94 -16.52 -22.48
C ASN A 432 -0.11 -15.49 -22.92
N LEU A 433 0.09 -14.23 -22.55
CA LEU A 433 -0.82 -13.15 -22.93
C LEU A 433 -0.78 -12.91 -24.44
N GLN A 434 -1.94 -12.63 -25.05
CA GLN A 434 -2.05 -12.44 -26.50
C GLN A 434 -1.70 -11.01 -26.94
N GLY A 435 -1.16 -10.88 -28.16
CA GLY A 435 -0.88 -9.59 -28.80
C GLY A 435 0.23 -8.80 -28.09
N ASN A 436 0.02 -7.49 -27.93
CA ASN A 436 0.98 -6.60 -27.27
C ASN A 436 0.78 -6.53 -25.74
N CYS A 437 0.21 -7.56 -25.12
CA CYS A 437 -0.06 -7.55 -23.68
C CYS A 437 1.16 -8.00 -22.87
N PHE A 438 1.53 -7.23 -21.85
CA PHE A 438 2.66 -7.49 -20.97
C PHE A 438 2.19 -7.65 -19.53
N HIS A 439 2.99 -8.31 -18.70
CA HIS A 439 2.71 -8.45 -17.28
C HIS A 439 3.34 -7.32 -16.46
N LYS A 440 2.83 -7.12 -15.25
CA LYS A 440 3.40 -6.21 -14.24
C LYS A 440 3.90 -6.93 -13.00
N LEU A 441 5.22 -6.91 -12.80
CA LEU A 441 5.92 -7.63 -11.74
C LEU A 441 6.84 -6.71 -10.91
N GLY A 442 7.14 -7.10 -9.66
CA GLY A 442 8.12 -6.41 -8.82
C GLY A 442 7.61 -5.14 -8.12
N MET A 443 8.55 -4.37 -7.57
CA MET A 443 8.26 -3.10 -6.88
C MET A 443 8.25 -1.93 -7.87
N ALA A 444 7.84 -0.75 -7.40
CA ALA A 444 7.79 0.48 -8.20
C ALA A 444 6.94 0.41 -9.49
N LYS A 445 6.01 -0.57 -9.58
CA LYS A 445 4.94 -0.61 -10.60
C LYS A 445 4.20 0.73 -10.78
N PRO A 446 3.86 1.48 -9.71
CA PRO A 446 3.33 2.84 -9.81
C PRO A 446 4.12 3.75 -10.78
N LEU A 447 5.44 3.67 -10.72
CA LEU A 447 6.35 4.50 -11.50
C LEU A 447 6.60 3.95 -12.90
N GLY A 448 5.95 2.84 -13.29
CA GLY A 448 6.08 2.26 -14.62
C GLY A 448 7.10 1.13 -14.73
N LEU A 449 7.84 0.82 -13.67
CA LEU A 449 8.80 -0.29 -13.67
C LEU A 449 8.11 -1.66 -13.71
N GLY A 450 8.88 -2.68 -14.11
CA GLY A 450 8.47 -4.09 -14.03
C GLY A 450 7.46 -4.54 -15.09
N SER A 451 7.52 -3.98 -16.30
CA SER A 451 6.85 -4.57 -17.46
C SER A 451 7.66 -5.76 -17.95
N VAL A 452 7.03 -6.93 -18.12
CA VAL A 452 7.72 -8.13 -18.61
C VAL A 452 6.85 -8.86 -19.62
N GLU A 453 7.49 -9.43 -20.64
CA GLU A 453 6.88 -10.40 -21.55
C GLU A 453 7.22 -11.80 -21.04
N ILE A 454 6.25 -12.72 -21.02
CA ILE A 454 6.47 -14.11 -20.64
C ILE A 454 6.15 -15.00 -21.84
N LYS A 455 7.09 -15.88 -22.19
CA LYS A 455 6.94 -16.89 -23.25
C LYS A 455 7.05 -18.27 -22.61
N PRO A 456 5.94 -18.94 -22.34
CA PRO A 456 5.96 -20.26 -21.74
C PRO A 456 6.10 -21.35 -22.80
N ASP A 457 6.99 -22.29 -22.51
CA ASP A 457 7.10 -23.57 -23.21
C ASP A 457 6.59 -24.67 -22.27
N LEU A 458 5.82 -25.64 -22.79
CA LEU A 458 5.18 -26.68 -21.99
C LEU A 458 5.81 -28.06 -22.23
N TRP A 459 6.26 -28.68 -21.15
CA TRP A 459 6.68 -30.07 -21.13
C TRP A 459 5.83 -30.88 -20.15
N ILE A 460 5.34 -32.03 -20.62
CA ILE A 460 4.59 -32.98 -19.81
C ILE A 460 5.46 -34.20 -19.55
N ILE A 461 5.54 -34.61 -18.29
CA ILE A 461 6.30 -35.79 -17.85
C ILE A 461 5.33 -36.87 -17.40
N ASN A 462 5.40 -38.05 -18.03
CA ASN A 462 4.72 -39.23 -17.53
C ASN A 462 5.60 -39.94 -16.49
N ARG A 463 5.42 -39.60 -15.20
CA ARG A 463 6.23 -40.18 -14.11
C ARG A 463 6.16 -41.70 -14.06
N LYS A 464 5.00 -42.30 -14.36
CA LYS A 464 4.84 -43.76 -14.32
C LYS A 464 5.75 -44.41 -15.36
N LYS A 465 5.66 -43.98 -16.62
CA LYS A 465 6.53 -44.46 -17.70
C LYS A 465 8.01 -44.16 -17.45
N ARG A 466 8.32 -43.00 -16.86
CA ARG A 466 9.69 -42.58 -16.55
C ARG A 466 10.40 -43.59 -15.64
N TYR A 467 9.68 -44.10 -14.65
CA TYR A 467 10.24 -45.06 -13.69
C TYR A 467 10.01 -46.53 -14.10
N GLU A 468 9.41 -46.80 -15.25
CA GLU A 468 9.31 -48.16 -15.82
C GLU A 468 10.64 -48.63 -16.44
N SER A 469 11.53 -47.71 -16.86
CA SER A 469 12.86 -48.03 -17.37
C SER A 469 13.89 -46.94 -17.03
N LEU A 470 15.12 -47.33 -16.70
CA LEU A 470 16.25 -46.41 -16.47
C LEU A 470 16.76 -45.76 -17.78
N PHE A 471 16.74 -46.52 -18.88
CA PHE A 471 17.26 -46.09 -20.18
C PHE A 471 16.19 -46.15 -21.28
N ASN A 472 16.27 -45.25 -22.24
CA ASN A 472 15.47 -45.29 -23.46
C ASN A 472 16.15 -46.17 -24.53
N ASN A 473 15.50 -46.32 -25.69
CA ASN A 473 15.99 -47.18 -26.78
C ASN A 473 17.35 -46.74 -27.37
N ASN A 474 17.85 -45.55 -27.01
CA ASN A 474 19.14 -45.01 -27.43
C ASN A 474 20.18 -45.01 -26.28
N GLU A 475 19.97 -45.83 -25.24
CA GLU A 475 20.84 -45.96 -24.05
C GLU A 475 21.02 -44.66 -23.24
N ARG A 476 20.14 -43.67 -23.43
CA ARG A 476 20.13 -42.43 -22.64
C ARG A 476 19.11 -42.56 -21.51
N TRP A 477 19.26 -41.75 -20.46
CA TRP A 477 18.29 -41.67 -19.36
C TRP A 477 16.87 -41.52 -19.88
N ASN A 478 15.95 -42.36 -19.36
CA ASN A 478 14.55 -42.21 -19.72
C ASN A 478 13.94 -41.03 -18.96
N ILE A 479 13.75 -39.90 -19.66
CA ILE A 479 13.20 -38.68 -19.07
C ILE A 479 11.66 -38.65 -19.17
N GLU A 480 11.09 -39.33 -20.19
CA GLU A 480 9.66 -39.32 -20.56
C GLU A 480 9.05 -37.92 -20.56
N GLU A 481 9.81 -36.94 -21.07
CA GLU A 481 9.43 -35.54 -21.17
C GLU A 481 9.10 -35.22 -22.62
N LYS A 482 7.88 -34.72 -22.85
CA LYS A 482 7.40 -34.37 -24.19
C LYS A 482 6.95 -32.92 -24.23
N GLU A 483 7.54 -32.15 -25.14
CA GLU A 483 7.03 -30.83 -25.49
C GLU A 483 5.62 -30.95 -26.07
N THR A 484 4.67 -30.19 -25.51
CA THR A 484 3.24 -30.36 -25.79
C THR A 484 2.63 -29.02 -26.21
N ASP A 485 1.79 -29.06 -27.25
CA ASP A 485 1.06 -27.87 -27.70
C ASP A 485 0.04 -27.40 -26.65
N THR A 486 -0.03 -26.09 -26.47
CA THR A 486 -0.80 -25.46 -25.39
C THR A 486 -2.26 -25.19 -25.76
N ARG A 487 -2.65 -25.29 -27.04
CA ARG A 487 -3.96 -24.80 -27.53
C ARG A 487 -5.12 -25.55 -26.92
N GLN A 488 -5.01 -26.88 -26.81
CA GLN A 488 -6.09 -27.71 -26.26
C GLN A 488 -6.46 -27.30 -24.82
N PHE A 489 -5.45 -26.97 -24.00
CA PHE A 489 -5.64 -26.57 -22.61
C PHE A 489 -6.26 -25.19 -22.52
N SER A 490 -5.75 -24.22 -23.28
CA SER A 490 -6.32 -22.87 -23.36
C SER A 490 -7.78 -22.90 -23.80
N SER A 491 -8.14 -23.70 -24.81
CA SER A 491 -9.52 -23.88 -25.25
C SER A 491 -10.41 -24.56 -24.22
N ALA A 492 -9.90 -25.53 -23.45
CA ALA A 492 -10.65 -26.18 -22.38
C ALA A 492 -10.99 -25.19 -21.26
N PHE A 493 -10.00 -24.38 -20.83
CA PHE A 493 -10.21 -23.33 -19.85
C PHE A 493 -11.21 -22.27 -20.32
N GLU A 494 -11.05 -21.77 -21.53
CA GLU A 494 -11.93 -20.76 -22.11
C GLU A 494 -13.39 -21.21 -22.17
N LYS A 495 -13.64 -22.42 -22.70
CA LYS A 495 -14.98 -23.01 -22.74
C LYS A 495 -15.55 -23.20 -21.34
N PHE A 496 -14.73 -23.65 -20.40
CA PHE A 496 -15.15 -23.80 -19.01
C PHE A 496 -15.62 -22.46 -18.42
N VAL A 497 -14.83 -21.39 -18.54
CA VAL A 497 -15.20 -20.08 -17.98
C VAL A 497 -16.45 -19.53 -18.66
N LEU A 498 -16.53 -19.53 -20.00
CA LEU A 498 -17.69 -19.00 -20.73
C LEU A 498 -19.02 -19.72 -20.43
N ASN A 499 -18.96 -20.95 -19.91
CA ASN A 499 -20.14 -21.73 -19.50
C ASN A 499 -20.53 -21.50 -18.02
N HIS A 500 -19.64 -20.94 -17.20
CA HIS A 500 -19.86 -20.78 -15.76
C HIS A 500 -20.02 -19.31 -15.32
N ILE A 501 -19.68 -18.34 -16.17
CA ILE A 501 -19.93 -16.93 -15.89
C ILE A 501 -21.40 -16.55 -16.19
N PRO A 502 -21.99 -15.59 -15.46
CA PRO A 502 -23.32 -15.07 -15.75
C PRO A 502 -23.42 -14.47 -17.17
N ASP A 503 -24.60 -14.55 -17.80
CA ASP A 503 -24.82 -13.97 -19.14
C ASP A 503 -24.52 -12.46 -19.20
N VAL A 504 -24.79 -11.73 -18.11
CA VAL A 504 -24.46 -10.30 -17.99
C VAL A 504 -22.94 -10.02 -18.04
N ASP A 505 -22.12 -10.96 -17.54
CA ASP A 505 -20.66 -10.86 -17.57
C ASP A 505 -20.09 -11.35 -18.91
N LYS A 506 -20.83 -12.19 -19.62
CA LYS A 506 -20.49 -12.69 -20.95
C LYS A 506 -20.80 -11.66 -22.05
N ASP A 507 -21.93 -10.97 -21.93
CA ASP A 507 -22.46 -10.06 -22.96
C ASP A 507 -22.45 -10.75 -24.35
N ASN A 508 -21.97 -10.09 -25.40
CA ASN A 508 -21.91 -10.63 -26.77
C ASN A 508 -20.54 -11.28 -27.10
N ALA A 509 -19.80 -11.72 -26.08
CA ALA A 509 -18.44 -12.21 -26.26
C ALA A 509 -18.40 -13.56 -27.01
N VAL A 510 -17.61 -13.61 -28.09
CA VAL A 510 -17.34 -14.84 -28.86
C VAL A 510 -16.24 -15.66 -28.20
N ASN A 511 -15.24 -14.99 -27.64
CA ASN A 511 -14.12 -15.57 -26.90
C ASN A 511 -13.99 -14.90 -25.53
N LEU A 512 -13.19 -15.49 -24.65
CA LEU A 512 -13.04 -15.01 -23.27
C LEU A 512 -12.44 -13.59 -23.21
N TRP A 513 -11.52 -13.24 -24.12
CA TRP A 513 -10.94 -11.88 -24.21
C TRP A 513 -11.93 -10.81 -24.69
N ASP A 514 -13.06 -11.20 -25.28
CA ASP A 514 -14.11 -10.29 -25.73
C ASP A 514 -15.14 -9.94 -24.65
N THR A 515 -15.08 -10.61 -23.49
CA THR A 515 -15.92 -10.27 -22.33
C THR A 515 -15.59 -8.86 -21.83
N PRO A 516 -16.58 -8.08 -21.32
CA PRO A 516 -16.35 -6.72 -20.84
C PRO A 516 -15.19 -6.61 -19.85
N ARG A 517 -15.12 -7.52 -18.86
CA ARG A 517 -14.06 -7.54 -17.85
C ARG A 517 -12.67 -7.71 -18.47
N LEU A 518 -12.52 -8.61 -19.44
CA LEU A 518 -11.19 -8.90 -20.01
C LEU A 518 -10.79 -7.89 -21.06
N LYS A 519 -11.74 -7.22 -21.72
CA LYS A 519 -11.45 -6.01 -22.52
C LYS A 519 -10.83 -4.90 -21.66
N THR A 520 -11.38 -4.69 -20.46
CA THR A 520 -10.82 -3.73 -19.49
C THR A 520 -9.42 -4.13 -19.02
N LEU A 521 -9.24 -5.40 -18.65
CA LEU A 521 -7.92 -5.93 -18.30
C LEU A 521 -6.92 -5.75 -19.45
N LYS A 522 -7.29 -6.18 -20.66
CA LYS A 522 -6.46 -6.10 -21.87
C LYS A 522 -6.02 -4.67 -22.15
N THR A 523 -6.92 -3.70 -21.98
CA THR A 523 -6.60 -2.27 -22.16
C THR A 523 -5.47 -1.83 -21.23
N MET A 524 -5.44 -2.32 -19.99
CA MET A 524 -4.37 -1.99 -19.04
C MET A 524 -3.05 -2.75 -19.30
N LEU A 525 -3.12 -3.97 -19.83
CA LEU A 525 -1.96 -4.83 -20.12
C LEU A 525 -1.30 -4.54 -21.48
N ASP A 526 -2.00 -3.92 -22.42
CA ASP A 526 -1.50 -3.65 -23.76
C ASP A 526 -0.41 -2.56 -23.75
N TRP A 527 0.84 -2.99 -23.99
CA TRP A 527 2.01 -2.14 -24.14
C TRP A 527 1.91 -1.19 -25.33
N GLY A 528 1.22 -1.59 -26.41
CA GLY A 528 1.00 -0.71 -27.57
C GLY A 528 0.24 0.57 -27.20
N LYS A 529 -0.58 0.54 -26.14
CA LYS A 529 -1.29 1.73 -25.65
C LYS A 529 -0.38 2.76 -24.96
N THR A 530 0.88 2.43 -24.65
CA THR A 530 1.81 3.42 -24.08
C THR A 530 2.20 4.51 -25.06
N GLN A 531 2.07 4.25 -26.37
CA GLN A 531 2.44 5.17 -27.44
C GLN A 531 1.32 6.16 -27.81
N LYS A 532 0.14 6.06 -27.17
CA LYS A 532 -0.94 7.01 -27.42
C LYS A 532 -0.58 8.41 -26.92
N GLU A 533 -0.93 9.42 -27.72
CA GLU A 533 -0.73 10.82 -27.38
C GLU A 533 -1.47 11.20 -26.09
N ASN A 534 -0.89 12.13 -25.30
CA ASN A 534 -1.45 12.63 -24.03
C ASN A 534 -1.71 11.58 -22.94
N ARG A 535 -1.33 10.32 -23.17
CA ARG A 535 -1.62 9.23 -22.25
C ARG A 535 -0.86 9.34 -20.93
N LEU A 536 0.39 9.81 -20.96
CA LEU A 536 1.18 10.03 -19.74
C LEU A 536 0.55 11.10 -18.84
N GLU A 537 -0.06 12.12 -19.42
CA GLU A 537 -0.81 13.15 -18.71
C GLU A 537 -2.10 12.56 -18.12
N ARG A 538 -2.90 11.84 -18.90
CA ARG A 538 -4.15 11.20 -18.41
C ARG A 538 -3.93 10.14 -17.34
N THR A 539 -2.72 9.58 -17.26
CA THR A 539 -2.32 8.55 -16.28
C THR A 539 -1.32 9.07 -15.24
N ARG A 540 -1.13 10.39 -15.12
CA ARG A 540 -0.24 10.96 -14.11
C ARG A 540 -0.78 10.79 -12.70
N TYR A 541 0.11 10.96 -11.73
CA TYR A 541 -0.30 11.04 -10.33
C TYR A 541 -0.99 12.35 -10.02
N LYS A 542 -1.93 12.31 -9.07
CA LYS A 542 -2.61 13.51 -8.59
C LYS A 542 -1.63 14.51 -7.96
N GLU A 543 -1.90 15.78 -8.19
CA GLU A 543 -1.08 16.89 -7.72
C GLU A 543 -1.82 17.75 -6.68
N ILE A 544 -1.05 18.37 -5.80
CA ILE A 544 -1.59 19.31 -4.79
C ILE A 544 -1.95 20.65 -5.44
N LYS A 545 -1.22 21.03 -6.49
CA LYS A 545 -1.40 22.26 -7.25
C LYS A 545 -1.23 21.96 -8.74
N HIS A 546 -2.24 21.32 -9.34
CA HIS A 546 -2.30 21.18 -10.78
C HIS A 546 -2.71 22.51 -11.41
N PRO A 547 -2.08 22.97 -12.52
CA PRO A 547 -2.41 24.23 -13.17
C PRO A 547 -3.90 24.35 -13.54
N GLU A 548 -4.51 23.27 -14.04
CA GLU A 548 -5.90 23.28 -14.51
C GLU A 548 -6.89 22.74 -13.46
N ASN A 549 -6.47 21.79 -12.64
CA ASN A 549 -7.38 21.03 -11.76
C ASN A 549 -7.29 21.48 -10.28
N GLY A 550 -6.39 22.41 -9.98
CA GLY A 550 -6.13 22.89 -8.64
C GLY A 550 -5.68 21.74 -7.71
N ASN A 551 -6.34 21.61 -6.55
CA ASN A 551 -6.00 20.59 -5.57
C ASN A 551 -6.81 19.29 -5.79
N GLU A 552 -6.21 18.33 -6.50
CA GLU A 552 -6.86 17.08 -6.87
C GLU A 552 -7.05 16.11 -5.68
N PHE A 553 -6.28 16.29 -4.61
CA PHE A 553 -6.47 15.56 -3.34
C PHE A 553 -7.69 16.04 -2.58
N ARG A 554 -8.00 17.34 -2.65
CA ARG A 554 -9.20 17.95 -2.06
C ARG A 554 -10.44 17.61 -2.87
N ASN A 555 -10.35 17.70 -4.20
CA ASN A 555 -11.50 17.49 -5.09
C ASN A 555 -11.85 16.01 -5.28
N ARG A 556 -10.89 15.11 -5.04
CA ARG A 556 -11.05 13.64 -5.09
C ARG A 556 -11.78 13.15 -6.34
N PRO A 557 -11.37 13.50 -7.58
CA PRO A 557 -12.04 13.00 -8.77
C PRO A 557 -12.08 11.47 -8.78
N VAL A 558 -13.22 10.94 -9.22
CA VAL A 558 -13.45 9.51 -9.51
C VAL A 558 -12.61 9.17 -10.74
N LEU A 559 -11.94 8.02 -10.71
CA LEU A 559 -11.14 7.60 -11.86
C LEU A 559 -12.08 7.02 -12.91
N PRO A 560 -11.94 7.41 -14.19
CA PRO A 560 -12.69 6.78 -15.26
C PRO A 560 -12.30 5.31 -15.43
N GLU A 561 -13.06 4.58 -16.25
CA GLU A 561 -12.69 3.24 -16.70
C GLU A 561 -11.48 3.31 -17.66
N PRO A 562 -10.63 2.26 -17.70
CA PRO A 562 -9.43 2.20 -18.54
C PRO A 562 -9.63 2.56 -20.01
N GLU A 563 -10.75 2.15 -20.62
CA GLU A 563 -11.09 2.41 -22.01
C GLU A 563 -11.22 3.91 -22.26
N LYS A 564 -11.95 4.61 -21.38
CA LYS A 564 -12.11 6.08 -21.39
C LYS A 564 -10.83 6.85 -21.08
N ILE A 565 -9.72 6.19 -20.74
CA ILE A 565 -8.38 6.81 -20.58
C ILE A 565 -7.57 6.70 -21.87
N ILE A 566 -7.90 5.72 -22.70
CA ILE A 566 -7.15 5.36 -23.90
C ILE A 566 -7.88 5.81 -25.17
N GLU A 567 -9.21 5.90 -25.18
CA GLU A 567 -10.02 6.64 -26.16
C GLU A 567 -9.63 8.12 -26.17
#